data_AF-A0A5K1EXL9-F1
#
_entry.id   AF-A0A5K1EXL9-F1
#
_cell.length_a   1.000
_cell.length_b   1.000
_cell.length_c   1.000
_cell.angle_alpha   90.00
_cell.angle_beta   90.00
_cell.angle_gamma   90.00
#
_symmetry.space_group_name_H-M   'P 1'
#
loop_
_entity.id
_entity.type
_entity.pdbx_description
1 polymer ?
#
loop_
_entity_poly.entity_id
_entity_poly.type
_entity_poly.pdbx_seq_one_letter_code
_entity_poly.pdbx_strand_id
1 'polypeptide(L)' 'CSENAYDYLTIPDAKQILMFSSEQELLEYITE' A
#
# COMPACT_ATOMS: atom_id res chain seq x y z
N CYS A 1 -20.08 -9.42 5.14
CA CYS A 1 -18.68 -9.02 5.37
C CYS A 1 -18.07 -8.81 4.00
N SER A 2 -17.83 -7.56 3.60
CA SER A 2 -17.30 -7.27 2.27
C SER A 2 -15.88 -7.83 2.18
N GLU A 3 -15.72 -8.93 1.43
CA GLU A 3 -14.45 -9.57 1.06
C GLU A 3 -13.66 -8.71 0.06
N ASN A 4 -13.49 -7.42 0.32
CA ASN A 4 -12.59 -6.59 -0.47
C ASN A 4 -11.19 -6.68 0.17
N ALA A 5 -10.62 -7.89 0.18
CA ALA A 5 -9.18 -8.02 0.22
C ALA A 5 -8.71 -7.63 -1.19
N TYR A 6 -7.88 -6.60 -1.28
CA TYR A 6 -7.39 -6.12 -2.57
C TYR A 6 -6.50 -7.19 -3.21
N ASP A 7 -6.87 -7.71 -4.38
CA ASP A 7 -5.97 -8.54 -5.21
C ASP A 7 -4.78 -7.72 -5.73
N TYR A 8 -5.01 -6.42 -5.95
CA TYR A 8 -4.02 -5.43 -6.34
C TYR A 8 -4.37 -4.06 -5.76
N LEU A 9 -3.36 -3.26 -5.45
CA LEU A 9 -3.50 -1.91 -4.91
C LEU A 9 -2.51 -0.98 -5.61
N THR A 10 -2.93 0.25 -5.91
CA THR A 10 -2.03 1.24 -6.51
C THR A 10 -1.06 1.77 -5.46
N ILE A 11 0.14 2.20 -5.88
CA ILE A 11 1.14 2.79 -4.97
C ILE A 11 0.59 4.01 -4.21
N PRO A 12 -0.14 4.96 -4.85
CA PRO A 12 -0.75 6.08 -4.13
C PRO A 12 -1.76 5.65 -3.06
N ASP A 13 -2.61 4.67 -3.37
CA ASP A 13 -3.63 4.17 -2.44
C ASP A 13 -3.00 3.40 -1.28
N ALA A 14 -2.02 2.53 -1.60
CA ALA A 14 -1.24 1.80 -0.60
C ALA A 14 -0.52 2.74 0.36
N LYS A 15 0.07 3.84 -0.16
CA LYS A 15 0.75 4.84 0.67
C LYS A 15 -0.20 5.49 1.67
N GLN A 16 -1.40 5.84 1.23
CA GLN A 16 -2.42 6.48 2.09
C GLN A 16 -3.00 5.49 3.11
N ILE A 17 -3.34 4.27 2.69
CA ILE A 17 -3.93 3.24 3.55
C ILE A 17 -2.94 2.78 4.63
N LEU A 18 -1.67 2.61 4.24
CA LEU A 18 -0.61 2.15 5.14
C LEU A 18 0.10 3.31 5.86
N MET A 19 -0.35 4.55 5.64
CA MET A 19 0.13 5.76 6.32
C MET A 19 1.63 6.03 6.14
N PHE A 20 2.17 5.69 4.97
CA PHE A 20 3.56 5.99 4.64
C PHE A 20 3.74 7.47 4.27
N SER A 21 4.87 8.03 4.69
CA SER A 21 5.18 9.45 4.46
C SER A 21 5.74 9.69 3.06
N SER A 22 6.29 8.65 2.42
CA SER A 22 6.84 8.72 1.06
C SER A 22 6.59 7.44 0.27
N GLU A 23 6.66 7.54 -1.06
CA GLU A 23 6.57 6.36 -1.93
C GLU A 23 7.81 5.48 -1.79
N GLN A 24 8.97 6.06 -1.51
CA GLN A 24 10.20 5.31 -1.32
C GLN A 24 10.12 4.40 -0.09
N GLU A 25 9.60 4.90 1.03
CA GLU A 25 9.39 4.13 2.26
C GLU A 25 8.43 2.95 2.03
N LEU A 26 7.35 3.17 1.27
CA LEU A 26 6.44 2.11 0.85
C LEU A 26 7.12 1.10 -0.08
N LEU A 27 7.92 1.56 -1.04
CA LEU A 27 8.63 0.70 -1.99
C LEU A 27 9.67 -0.20 -1.31
N GLU A 28 10.35 0.32 -0.29
CA GLU A 28 11.26 -0.46 0.56
C GLU A 28 10.48 -1.54 1.33
N TYR A 29 9.35 -1.18 1.95
CA TYR A 29 8.50 -2.12 2.69
C TYR A 29 7.95 -3.28 1.85
N ILE A 30 7.56 -3.05 0.59
CA ILE A 30 7.03 -4.12 -0.28
C ILE A 30 8.12 -4.99 -0.93
N THR A 31 9.38 -4.57 -0.85
CA THR A 31 10.53 -5.28 -1.46
C THR A 31 11.25 -6.18 -0.45
N GLU A 32 11.06 -5.97 0.86
CA GLU A 32 11.52 -6.87 1.94
C GLU A 32 10.64 -8.13 2.07
#